data_AF-A0A2I4E859-F1
#
_entry.id   AF-A0A2I4E859-F1
#
_cell.length_a   1.000
_cell.length_b   1.000
_cell.length_c   1.000
_cell.angle_alpha   90.00
_cell.angle_beta   90.00
_cell.angle_gamma   90.00
#
_symmetry.space_group_name_H-M   'P 1'
#
loop_
_entity.id
_entity.type
_entity.pdbx_description
1 polymer ?
#
loop_
_entity_poly.entity_id
_entity_poly.type
_entity_poly.pdbx_seq_one_letter_code
_entity_poly.pdbx_strand_id
1 'polypeptide(L)' 'MASNSLASSRTSSSSWTPEENKRFERALAVYDKDTPDRWQKVARAVGGKSVEEVKRQYEILIEDVRDIESDRVPIPEYRS' A
#
# COMPACT_ATOMS: atom_id res chain seq x y z
N MET A 1 -31.62 -21.14 1.91
CA MET A 1 -30.92 -20.17 1.04
C MET A 1 -31.01 -18.81 1.70
N ALA A 2 -29.90 -18.25 2.16
CA ALA A 2 -29.79 -16.85 2.54
C ALA A 2 -28.31 -16.46 2.51
N SER A 3 -27.83 -16.03 1.35
CA SER A 3 -26.51 -15.41 1.21
C SER A 3 -26.66 -13.95 1.65
N ASN A 4 -26.16 -13.62 2.84
CA ASN A 4 -26.12 -12.25 3.32
C ASN A 4 -24.85 -11.57 2.78
N SER A 5 -24.95 -11.07 1.56
CA SER A 5 -23.90 -10.35 0.84
C SER A 5 -23.76 -8.91 1.37
N LEU A 6 -22.98 -8.71 2.43
CA LEU A 6 -22.59 -7.37 2.92
C LEU A 6 -21.16 -7.40 3.45
N ALA A 7 -20.20 -7.38 2.53
CA ALA A 7 -18.88 -6.81 2.78
C ALA A 7 -18.52 -5.98 1.55
N SER A 8 -19.02 -4.75 1.60
CA SER A 8 -18.63 -3.56 0.86
C SER A 8 -17.70 -3.77 -0.33
N SER A 9 -18.24 -3.45 -1.50
CA SER A 9 -17.52 -2.97 -2.68
C SER A 9 -16.08 -2.54 -2.38
N ARG A 10 -15.13 -3.48 -2.47
CA ARG A 10 -13.73 -3.14 -2.70
C ARG A 10 -13.68 -2.74 -4.15
N THR A 11 -14.05 -1.48 -4.37
CA THR A 11 -14.09 -0.79 -5.65
C THR A 11 -12.76 -1.01 -6.36
N SER A 12 -12.72 -2.00 -7.27
CA SER A 12 -11.82 -2.05 -8.44
C SER A 12 -10.46 -1.38 -8.27
N SER A 13 -9.79 -1.63 -7.14
CA SER A 13 -8.40 -1.29 -6.95
C SER A 13 -7.65 -2.35 -7.72
N SER A 14 -7.11 -2.00 -8.88
CA SER A 14 -6.20 -2.83 -9.67
C SER A 14 -5.32 -3.63 -8.73
N SER A 15 -5.65 -4.92 -8.53
CA SER A 15 -5.10 -5.72 -7.46
C SER A 15 -3.58 -5.71 -7.59
N TRP A 16 -2.90 -5.11 -6.61
CA TRP A 16 -1.44 -5.08 -6.61
C TRP A 16 -0.93 -6.50 -6.37
N THR A 17 -0.18 -7.01 -7.34
CA THR A 17 0.50 -8.28 -7.18
C THR A 17 1.70 -8.13 -6.24
N PRO A 18 2.15 -9.22 -5.59
CA PRO A 18 3.36 -9.19 -4.75
C PRO A 18 4.59 -8.67 -5.51
N GLU A 19 4.75 -9.08 -6.77
CA GLU A 19 5.82 -8.59 -7.65
C GLU A 19 5.73 -7.08 -7.92
N GLU A 20 4.54 -6.54 -8.21
CA GLU A 20 4.35 -5.10 -8.41
C GLU A 20 4.64 -4.32 -7.13
N ASN A 21 4.19 -4.80 -5.97
CA ASN A 21 4.45 -4.17 -4.69
C ASN A 21 5.95 -4.15 -4.38
N LYS A 22 6.65 -5.25 -4.65
CA LYS A 22 8.11 -5.34 -4.49
C LYS A 22 8.87 -4.37 -5.41
N ARG A 23 8.40 -4.17 -6.64
CA ARG A 23 8.97 -3.15 -7.54
C ARG A 23 8.68 -1.74 -7.05
N PHE A 24 7.48 -1.50 -6.53
CA PHE A 24 7.09 -0.22 -5.95
C PHE A 24 7.96 0.16 -4.75
N GLU A 25 8.14 -0.73 -3.78
CA GLU A 25 9.01 -0.49 -2.62
C GLU A 25 10.46 -0.21 -3.04
N ARG A 26 11.00 -0.99 -3.99
CA ARG A 26 12.33 -0.74 -4.56
C ARG A 26 12.42 0.62 -5.24
N ALA A 27 11.38 1.01 -5.98
CA ALA A 27 11.33 2.31 -6.63
C ALA A 27 11.24 3.46 -5.62
N LEU A 28 10.52 3.31 -4.51
CA LEU A 28 10.49 4.29 -3.43
C LEU A 28 11.85 4.45 -2.74
N ALA A 29 12.65 3.39 -2.64
CA ALA A 29 14.00 3.44 -2.11
C ALA A 29 14.99 4.15 -3.06
N VAL A 30 14.76 4.09 -4.37
CA VAL A 30 15.59 4.77 -5.39
C VAL A 30 15.17 6.23 -5.57
N TYR A 31 13.87 6.49 -5.57
CA TYR A 31 13.28 7.82 -5.77
C TYR A 31 12.74 8.34 -4.44
N ASP A 32 13.57 9.11 -3.75
CA ASP A 32 13.24 9.78 -2.51
C ASP A 32 12.22 10.92 -2.67
N LYS A 33 11.94 11.62 -1.57
CA LYS A 33 10.97 12.73 -1.53
C LYS A 33 11.42 13.97 -2.32
N ASP A 34 12.72 14.14 -2.52
CA ASP A 34 13.32 15.31 -3.16
C ASP A 34 13.48 15.10 -4.68
N THR A 35 13.24 13.87 -5.14
CA THR A 35 13.26 13.50 -6.55
C THR A 35 12.16 14.24 -7.34
N PRO A 36 12.51 15.06 -8.36
CA PRO A 36 11.52 15.64 -9.24
C PRO A 36 10.81 14.56 -10.05
N ASP A 37 9.50 14.74 -10.26
CA ASP A 37 8.63 13.79 -10.95
C ASP A 37 8.65 12.37 -10.35
N ARG A 38 8.89 12.27 -9.03
CA ARG A 38 8.99 11.01 -8.26
C ARG A 38 7.95 9.99 -8.70
N TRP A 39 6.67 10.37 -8.68
CA TRP A 39 5.57 9.45 -8.96
C TRP A 39 5.54 8.94 -10.39
N GLN A 40 5.98 9.76 -11.36
CA GLN A 40 6.08 9.34 -12.76
C GLN A 40 7.21 8.31 -12.92
N LYS A 41 8.34 8.51 -12.24
CA LYS A 41 9.46 7.58 -12.23
C LYS A 41 9.10 6.26 -11.54
N VAL A 42 8.39 6.32 -10.41
CA VAL A 42 7.89 5.13 -9.70
C VAL A 42 6.90 4.36 -10.56
N ALA A 43 5.91 5.01 -11.16
CA ALA A 43 4.95 4.36 -12.06
C ALA A 43 5.63 3.65 -13.24
N ARG A 44 6.64 4.29 -13.84
CA ARG A 44 7.47 3.67 -14.89
C ARG A 44 8.25 2.46 -14.39
N ALA A 45 8.77 2.50 -13.17
CA ALA A 45 9.57 1.41 -12.59
C ALA A 45 8.71 0.20 -12.18
N VAL A 46 7.48 0.42 -11.71
CA VAL A 46 6.53 -0.66 -11.39
C VAL A 46 6.08 -1.37 -12.68
N GLY A 47 5.76 -0.58 -13.71
CA GLY A 47 5.26 -1.04 -15.00
C GLY A 47 3.80 -1.49 -14.90
N GLY A 48 2.91 -0.88 -15.70
CA GLY A 48 1.50 -1.27 -15.75
C GLY A 48 0.59 -0.61 -14.71
N LYS A 49 1.10 0.33 -13.90
CA LYS A 49 0.30 1.15 -12.98
C LYS A 49 0.39 2.63 -13.37
N SER A 50 -0.70 3.36 -13.18
CA SER A 50 -0.75 4.80 -13.40
C SER A 50 -0.12 5.56 -12.22
N VAL A 51 0.17 6.84 -12.43
CA VAL A 51 0.71 7.73 -11.38
C VAL A 51 -0.26 7.84 -10.20
N GLU A 52 -1.55 7.87 -10.49
CA GLU A 52 -2.64 7.96 -9.52
C GLU A 52 -2.75 6.67 -8.70
N GLU A 53 -2.61 5.50 -9.33
CA GLU A 53 -2.60 4.21 -8.63
C GLU A 53 -1.40 4.08 -7.70
N VAL A 54 -0.23 4.55 -8.14
CA VAL A 54 1.00 4.57 -7.33
C VAL A 54 0.87 5.50 -6.13
N LYS A 55 0.29 6.69 -6.31
CA LYS A 55 0.04 7.64 -5.21
C LYS A 55 -0.92 7.04 -4.18
N ARG A 56 -2.02 6.43 -4.63
CA ARG A 56 -2.96 5.74 -3.74
C ARG A 56 -2.29 4.62 -2.96
N GLN A 57 -1.46 3.80 -3.62
CA GLN A 57 -0.72 2.73 -2.95
C GLN A 57 0.24 3.27 -1.89
N TYR A 58 0.86 4.43 -2.15
CA TYR A 58 1.71 5.10 -1.17
C TYR A 58 0.93 5.62 0.04
N GLU A 59 -0.26 6.19 -0.17
CA GLU A 59 -1.12 6.63 0.94
C GLU A 59 -1.53 5.47 1.85
N ILE A 60 -1.89 4.33 1.27
CA ILE A 60 -2.21 3.09 2.01
C ILE A 60 -0.97 2.63 2.81
N LEU A 61 0.22 2.61 2.20
CA LEU A 61 1.45 2.24 2.88
C LEU A 61 1.74 3.16 4.09
N ILE A 62 1.49 4.47 3.96
CA ILE A 62 1.68 5.41 5.06
C ILE A 62 0.65 5.18 6.17
N GLU A 63 -0.60 4.88 5.83
CA GLU A 63 -1.63 4.52 6.82
C GLU A 63 -1.23 3.25 7.58
N ASP A 64 -0.83 2.19 6.88
CA ASP A 64 -0.38 0.93 7.49
C ASP A 64 0.82 1.16 8.45
N VAL A 65 1.82 1.93 8.03
CA VAL A 65 2.98 2.26 8.88
C VAL A 65 2.55 3.04 10.13
N ARG A 66 1.66 4.02 9.98
CA ARG A 66 1.14 4.80 11.11
C ARG A 66 0.34 3.94 12.08
N ASP A 67 -0.44 2.98 11.58
CA ASP A 67 -1.18 2.06 12.44
C ASP A 67 -0.25 1.12 13.21
N ILE A 68 0.85 0.66 12.60
CA ILE A 68 1.90 -0.11 13.28
C ILE A 68 2.60 0.73 14.36
N GLU A 69 2.99 1.97 14.05
CA GLU A 69 3.68 2.88 14.99
C GLU A 69 2.78 3.36 16.13
N SER A 70 1.45 3.30 15.96
CA SER A 70 0.50 3.69 16.99
C SER A 70 0.37 2.69 18.15
N ASP A 71 1.20 1.64 18.20
CA ASP A 71 1.24 0.61 19.26
C ASP A 71 -0.13 0.00 19.57
N ARG A 72 -1.06 -0.01 18.60
CA ARG A 72 -2.39 -0.65 18.71
C ARG A 72 -2.32 -2.18 18.62
N VAL A 73 -1.20 -2.78 19.00
CA VAL A 73 -1.09 -4.20 19.26
C VAL A 73 -1.08 -4.37 20.78
N PRO A 74 -2.20 -4.76 21.42
CA PRO A 74 -2.19 -5.07 22.83
C PRO A 74 -1.16 -6.16 23.08
N ILE A 75 -0.16 -5.84 23.91
CA ILE A 75 0.85 -6.79 24.38
C ILE A 75 0.09 -7.96 25.03
N PRO A 76 0.29 -9.22 24.60
CA PRO A 76 -0.34 -10.35 25.26
C PRO A 76 0.13 -10.40 26.72
N GLU A 77 -0.82 -10.41 27.67
CA GLU A 77 -0.48 -10.66 29.08
C GLU A 77 -0.03 -12.12 29.21
N TYR A 78 1.29 -12.34 29.12
CA TYR A 78 1.91 -13.56 29.59
C TYR A 78 1.98 -13.51 31.11
N ARG A 79 0.84 -13.76 31.76
CA ARG A 79 0.79 -13.98 33.22
C ARG A 79 1.71 -15.15 33.58
N SER A 80 2.62 -14.88 34.52
CA SER A 80 3.52 -15.83 35.16
C SER A 80 2.76 -16.80 36.07
#